data_AF-A0A8J2V9D5-F1
#
_entry.id   AF-A0A8J2V9D5-F1
#
_cell.length_a   1.000
_cell.length_b   1.000
_cell.length_c   1.000
_cell.angle_alpha   90.00
_cell.angle_beta   90.00
_cell.angle_gamma   90.00
#
_symmetry.space_group_name_H-M   'P 1'
#
loop_
_entity.id
_entity.type
_entity.pdbx_description
1 polymer ?
#
loop_
_entity_poly.entity_id
_entity_poly.type
_entity_poly.pdbx_seq_one_letter_code
_entity_poly.pdbx_strand_id
1 'polypeptide(L)'
;MKVFTQYIKISSTLYSFYWVFIFVFTFPVNSQNTNEIKGVIIGNQIWSNGNLSSITFKNGDPIPQAKTREEWIEAGINCTPAWSYYENQSKIAEKSGVLYNWFAVTDPRGLAPSGWKIPTKEDFNILQAFLGGKDIAGKKIKASSLWFRNGHGDNSSGFNAIGGGNRDFEGYFFYIGRVASWWTSTEYDTYNAWYFYTDYGSDALKDFGGGKMMGMSVRCIKE
;
A
#
# COMPACT_ATOMS: atom_id res chain seq x y z
N MET A 1 31.74 86.98 24.32
CA MET A 1 32.94 86.37 23.71
C MET A 1 33.53 85.39 24.71
N LYS A 2 33.42 84.06 24.44
CA LYS A 2 34.08 82.95 25.17
C LYS A 2 33.65 82.78 26.66
N VAL A 3 33.50 81.61 27.30
CA VAL A 3 33.67 80.17 27.03
C VAL A 3 32.81 79.42 28.09
N PHE A 4 32.32 78.23 27.73
CA PHE A 4 31.46 77.31 28.49
C PHE A 4 32.18 76.58 29.65
N THR A 5 31.44 76.24 30.74
CA THR A 5 31.60 75.02 31.58
C THR A 5 30.30 74.83 32.38
N GLN A 6 29.35 74.00 31.93
CA GLN A 6 29.06 72.60 32.34
C GLN A 6 28.45 72.44 33.75
N TYR A 7 27.16 72.08 33.80
CA TYR A 7 26.54 71.44 34.96
C TYR A 7 25.72 70.22 34.50
N ILE A 8 26.00 69.11 35.18
CA ILE A 8 25.46 67.76 35.01
C ILE A 8 23.96 67.76 35.31
N LYS A 9 23.16 67.18 34.41
CA LYS A 9 21.75 66.81 34.67
C LYS A 9 21.56 65.32 34.40
N ILE A 10 21.11 64.64 35.45
CA ILE A 10 20.79 63.21 35.53
C ILE A 10 19.61 62.91 34.61
N SER A 11 19.71 61.85 33.82
CA SER A 11 18.60 61.33 33.00
C SER A 11 18.50 59.82 33.20
N SER A 12 17.32 59.39 33.63
CA SER A 12 16.94 58.02 33.97
C SER A 12 16.92 57.11 32.74
N THR A 13 17.75 56.06 32.75
CA THR A 13 17.66 54.97 31.78
C THR A 13 16.51 54.02 32.14
N LEU A 14 15.46 54.03 31.33
CA LEU A 14 14.41 53.02 31.29
C LEU A 14 14.90 51.82 30.46
N TYR A 15 15.00 50.66 31.10
CA TYR A 15 15.25 49.37 30.43
C TYR A 15 13.95 48.90 29.76
N SER A 16 13.94 48.84 28.42
CA SER A 16 12.87 48.18 27.65
C SER A 16 13.20 46.69 27.53
N PHE A 17 12.44 45.84 28.22
CA PHE A 17 12.50 44.39 28.08
C PHE A 17 11.72 43.96 26.82
N TYR A 18 12.44 43.56 25.77
CA TYR A 18 11.84 42.87 24.64
C TYR A 18 11.57 41.40 25.02
N TRP A 19 10.30 41.06 25.24
CA TRP A 19 9.84 39.68 25.34
C TRP A 19 9.82 39.08 23.92
N VAL A 20 10.83 38.29 23.58
CA VAL A 20 10.76 37.42 22.40
C VAL A 20 9.90 36.22 22.77
N PHE A 21 8.62 36.27 22.42
CA PHE A 21 7.76 35.08 22.43
C PHE A 21 8.22 34.15 21.31
N ILE A 22 9.08 33.17 21.63
CA ILE A 22 9.32 32.05 20.74
C ILE A 22 8.06 31.18 20.80
N PHE A 23 7.18 31.34 19.81
CA PHE A 23 6.12 30.38 19.55
C PHE A 23 6.75 29.10 19.02
N VAL A 24 7.03 28.15 19.91
CA VAL A 24 7.24 26.76 19.50
C VAL A 24 5.88 26.23 19.07
N PHE A 25 5.59 26.29 17.78
CA PHE A 25 4.49 25.53 17.21
C PHE A 25 4.85 24.05 17.32
N THR A 26 4.50 23.42 18.44
CA THR A 26 4.32 21.98 18.44
C THR A 26 3.07 21.74 17.60
N PHE A 27 3.26 21.40 16.33
CA PHE A 27 2.20 20.73 15.60
C PHE A 27 1.82 19.52 16.45
N PRO A 28 0.55 19.34 16.84
CA PRO A 28 0.14 18.03 17.30
C PRO A 28 0.53 17.09 16.17
N VAL A 29 1.45 16.16 16.44
CA VAL A 29 1.50 14.93 15.65
C VAL A 29 0.12 14.34 15.88
N ASN A 30 -0.79 14.67 14.98
CA ASN A 30 -2.02 13.93 14.79
C ASN A 30 -1.50 12.50 14.69
N SER A 31 -1.84 11.66 15.68
CA SER A 31 -1.63 10.24 15.52
C SER A 31 -2.49 9.88 14.32
N GLN A 32 -1.89 9.96 13.13
CA GLN A 32 -2.34 9.20 11.98
C GLN A 32 -2.59 7.83 12.58
N ASN A 33 -3.80 7.32 12.41
CA ASN A 33 -4.08 5.92 12.67
C ASN A 33 -3.09 5.12 11.82
N THR A 34 -1.88 4.90 12.32
CA THR A 34 -0.96 3.92 11.78
C THR A 34 -1.59 2.63 12.23
N ASN A 35 -2.58 2.17 11.47
CA ASN A 35 -2.97 0.78 11.44
C ASN A 35 -1.68 0.02 11.15
N GLU A 36 -0.98 -0.35 12.22
CA GLU A 36 0.33 -0.96 12.14
C GLU A 36 0.14 -2.24 11.33
N ILE A 37 0.77 -2.30 10.15
CA ILE A 37 0.70 -3.49 9.31
C ILE A 37 1.31 -4.62 10.12
N LYS A 38 0.50 -5.61 10.47
CA LYS A 38 1.00 -6.81 11.16
C LYS A 38 1.86 -7.61 10.20
N GLY A 39 3.08 -7.90 10.62
CA GLY A 39 4.04 -8.71 9.86
C GLY A 39 3.99 -10.18 10.22
N VAL A 40 4.34 -11.04 9.27
CA VAL A 40 4.65 -12.46 9.47
C VAL A 40 6.02 -12.77 8.88
N ILE A 41 6.85 -13.48 9.63
CA ILE A 41 8.18 -13.90 9.18
C ILE A 41 8.01 -15.15 8.31
N ILE A 42 8.48 -15.09 7.08
CA ILE A 42 8.51 -16.22 6.14
C ILE A 42 9.91 -16.28 5.55
N GLY A 43 10.70 -17.26 6.02
CA GLY A 43 12.13 -17.33 5.72
C GLY A 43 12.87 -16.13 6.30
N ASN A 44 13.58 -15.41 5.43
CA ASN A 44 14.28 -14.17 5.77
C ASN A 44 13.47 -12.90 5.46
N GLN A 45 12.21 -13.04 5.02
CA GLN A 45 11.34 -11.93 4.65
C GLN A 45 10.26 -11.71 5.71
N ILE A 46 9.86 -10.46 5.92
CA ILE A 46 8.72 -10.10 6.77
C ILE A 46 7.61 -9.56 5.89
N TRP A 47 6.54 -10.34 5.72
CA TRP A 47 5.41 -10.02 4.85
C TRP A 47 4.24 -9.45 5.64
N SER A 48 3.43 -8.59 5.02
CA SER A 48 2.16 -8.16 5.59
C SER A 48 1.22 -9.36 5.71
N ASN A 49 0.59 -9.52 6.88
CA ASN A 49 -0.31 -10.65 7.14
C ASN A 49 -1.71 -10.48 6.51
N GLY A 50 -1.96 -9.32 5.88
CA GLY A 50 -3.15 -9.01 5.10
C GLY A 50 -2.82 -8.18 3.85
N ASN A 51 -3.82 -8.04 2.97
CA ASN A 51 -3.74 -7.16 1.81
C ASN A 51 -3.77 -5.69 2.26
N LEU A 52 -3.08 -4.82 1.54
CA LEU A 52 -3.09 -3.38 1.76
C LEU A 52 -4.48 -2.79 1.51
N SER A 53 -4.88 -1.82 2.33
CA SER A 53 -6.15 -1.11 2.26
C SER A 53 -5.99 0.42 2.29
N SER A 54 -4.78 0.92 2.04
CA SER A 54 -4.51 2.36 2.01
C SER A 54 -5.23 3.04 0.85
N ILE A 55 -5.94 4.13 1.12
CA ILE A 55 -6.61 4.94 0.10
C ILE A 55 -5.88 6.27 -0.15
N THR A 56 -4.71 6.43 0.46
CA THR A 56 -3.80 7.56 0.30
C THR A 56 -2.40 7.05 -0.02
N PHE A 57 -1.63 7.87 -0.72
CA PHE A 57 -0.18 7.67 -0.84
C PHE A 57 0.54 8.01 0.47
N LYS A 58 1.84 7.68 0.53
CA LYS A 58 2.71 7.89 1.70
C LYS A 58 2.84 9.37 2.07
N ASN A 59 2.69 10.27 1.11
CA ASN A 59 2.67 11.71 1.34
C ASN A 59 1.30 12.26 1.83
N GLY A 60 0.29 11.40 1.94
CA GLY A 60 -1.07 11.77 2.38
C GLY A 60 -2.03 12.12 1.24
N ASP A 61 -1.57 12.23 0.00
CA ASP A 61 -2.44 12.52 -1.13
C ASP A 61 -3.46 11.39 -1.34
N PRO A 62 -4.74 11.71 -1.63
CA PRO A 62 -5.73 10.69 -1.93
C PRO A 62 -5.42 9.99 -3.25
N ILE A 63 -5.64 8.67 -3.28
CA ILE A 63 -5.69 7.89 -4.51
C ILE A 63 -7.13 7.98 -5.04
N PRO A 64 -7.36 8.36 -6.30
CA PRO A 64 -8.71 8.40 -6.88
C PRO A 64 -9.40 7.03 -6.79
N GLN A 65 -10.62 7.01 -6.25
CA GLN A 65 -11.47 5.82 -6.23
C GLN A 65 -12.25 5.73 -7.55
N ALA A 66 -12.13 4.62 -8.26
CA ALA A 66 -12.95 4.32 -9.43
C ALA A 66 -14.15 3.45 -9.02
N LYS A 67 -15.31 4.08 -8.91
CA LYS A 67 -16.60 3.53 -8.45
C LYS A 67 -17.41 2.92 -9.58
N THR A 68 -17.18 3.33 -10.83
CA THR A 68 -17.85 2.76 -12.01
C THR A 68 -16.88 2.00 -12.89
N ARG A 69 -17.43 1.24 -13.85
CA ARG A 69 -16.64 0.55 -14.88
C ARG A 69 -15.90 1.58 -15.75
N GLU A 70 -16.60 2.63 -16.12
CA GLU A 70 -16.12 3.71 -16.98
C GLU A 70 -14.96 4.46 -16.32
N GLU A 71 -15.09 4.82 -15.03
CA GLU A 71 -14.01 5.47 -14.27
C GLU A 71 -12.73 4.61 -14.19
N TRP A 72 -12.87 3.28 -14.10
CA TRP A 72 -11.72 2.38 -14.05
C TRP A 72 -11.00 2.30 -15.39
N ILE A 73 -11.76 2.18 -16.48
CA ILE A 73 -11.23 2.18 -17.85
C ILE A 73 -10.53 3.51 -18.14
N GLU A 74 -11.16 4.64 -17.79
CA GLU A 74 -10.62 5.99 -17.95
C GLU A 74 -9.27 6.12 -17.22
N ALA A 75 -9.18 5.67 -15.97
CA ALA A 75 -7.93 5.69 -15.21
C ALA A 75 -6.83 4.84 -15.88
N GLY A 76 -7.20 3.67 -16.40
CA GLY A 76 -6.31 2.77 -17.14
C GLY A 76 -5.76 3.39 -18.42
N ILE A 77 -6.63 3.99 -19.25
CA ILE A 77 -6.27 4.66 -20.51
C ILE A 77 -5.35 5.85 -20.24
N ASN A 78 -5.68 6.66 -19.23
CA ASN A 78 -4.91 7.85 -18.86
C ASN A 78 -3.65 7.53 -18.04
N CYS A 79 -3.37 6.25 -17.76
CA CYS A 79 -2.24 5.80 -16.94
C CYS A 79 -2.19 6.49 -15.56
N THR A 80 -3.36 6.75 -14.97
CA THR A 80 -3.48 7.42 -13.68
C THR A 80 -3.75 6.41 -12.56
N PRO A 81 -3.28 6.68 -11.33
CA PRO A 81 -3.47 5.77 -10.22
C PRO A 81 -4.96 5.69 -9.84
N ALA A 82 -5.44 4.48 -9.59
CA ALA A 82 -6.80 4.24 -9.13
C ALA A 82 -6.88 3.05 -8.19
N TRP A 83 -7.90 3.07 -7.33
CA TRP A 83 -8.29 1.93 -6.52
C TRP A 83 -9.81 1.72 -6.54
N SER A 84 -10.23 0.52 -6.16
CA SER A 84 -11.65 0.20 -5.99
C SER A 84 -11.86 -0.91 -4.95
N TYR A 85 -13.06 -0.94 -4.36
CA TYR A 85 -13.50 -2.12 -3.62
C TYR A 85 -13.96 -3.18 -4.63
N TYR A 86 -13.80 -4.46 -4.29
CA TYR A 86 -14.42 -5.53 -5.07
C TYR A 86 -15.94 -5.30 -5.15
N GLU A 87 -16.51 -5.32 -6.35
CA GLU A 87 -17.93 -4.99 -6.63
C GLU A 87 -18.39 -3.63 -6.08
N ASN A 88 -17.46 -2.72 -5.77
CA ASN A 88 -17.74 -1.45 -5.08
C ASN A 88 -18.43 -1.62 -3.72
N GLN A 89 -18.30 -2.79 -3.08
CA GLN A 89 -18.93 -3.10 -1.79
C GLN A 89 -17.89 -3.11 -0.66
N SER A 90 -18.06 -2.23 0.34
CA SER A 90 -17.14 -2.09 1.47
C SER A 90 -17.10 -3.33 2.39
N LYS A 91 -18.21 -4.07 2.52
CA LYS A 91 -18.32 -5.24 3.42
C LYS A 91 -17.40 -6.40 3.05
N ILE A 92 -17.06 -6.55 1.77
CA ILE A 92 -16.10 -7.55 1.29
C ILE A 92 -14.67 -7.04 1.50
N ALA A 93 -14.46 -5.74 1.26
CA ALA A 93 -13.18 -5.08 1.36
C ALA A 93 -12.59 -5.02 2.78
N GLU A 94 -13.43 -4.99 3.82
CA GLU A 94 -12.97 -5.09 5.22
C GLU A 94 -12.11 -6.34 5.46
N LYS A 95 -12.32 -7.40 4.68
CA LYS A 95 -11.55 -8.64 4.75
C LYS A 95 -10.51 -8.75 3.63
N SER A 96 -10.85 -8.37 2.40
CA SER A 96 -10.01 -8.56 1.20
C SER A 96 -9.01 -7.45 0.91
N GLY A 97 -9.08 -6.31 1.60
CA GLY A 97 -8.37 -5.10 1.18
C GLY A 97 -9.00 -4.49 -0.08
N VAL A 98 -8.28 -3.58 -0.71
CA VAL A 98 -8.71 -2.91 -1.95
C VAL A 98 -7.93 -3.39 -3.16
N LEU A 99 -8.49 -3.16 -4.35
CA LEU A 99 -7.83 -3.44 -5.61
C LEU A 99 -7.19 -2.17 -6.15
N TYR A 100 -5.93 -2.24 -6.54
CA TYR A 100 -5.17 -1.14 -7.15
C TYR A 100 -4.86 -1.47 -8.60
N ASN A 101 -4.86 -0.45 -9.47
CA ASN A 101 -4.16 -0.57 -10.74
C ASN A 101 -2.65 -0.44 -10.54
N TRP A 102 -1.85 -0.86 -11.51
CA TRP A 102 -0.40 -0.85 -11.35
C TRP A 102 0.18 0.57 -11.27
N PHE A 103 -0.50 1.56 -11.85
CA PHE A 103 -0.11 2.97 -11.75
C PHE A 103 -0.16 3.50 -10.33
N ALA A 104 -1.11 3.04 -9.50
CA ALA A 104 -1.11 3.34 -8.06
C ALA A 104 0.02 2.62 -7.32
N VAL A 105 0.39 1.41 -7.75
CA VAL A 105 1.45 0.60 -7.13
C VAL A 105 2.83 1.23 -7.30
N THR A 106 3.09 1.87 -8.45
CA THR A 106 4.39 2.45 -8.81
C THR A 106 4.42 3.98 -8.79
N ASP A 107 3.36 4.63 -8.29
CA ASP A 107 3.32 6.08 -8.16
C ASP A 107 4.49 6.59 -7.30
N PRO A 108 5.21 7.65 -7.73
CA PRO A 108 6.37 8.19 -7.01
C PRO A 108 6.04 8.73 -5.61
N ARG A 109 4.76 9.03 -5.33
CA ARG A 109 4.32 9.41 -3.97
C ARG A 109 4.34 8.24 -2.98
N GLY A 110 4.46 7.00 -3.49
CA GLY A 110 4.64 5.77 -2.73
C GLY A 110 3.34 5.22 -2.16
N LEU A 111 3.01 3.96 -2.45
CA LEU A 111 1.81 3.30 -1.95
C LEU A 111 2.00 2.64 -0.58
N ALA A 112 3.18 2.06 -0.32
CA ALA A 112 3.46 1.35 0.92
C ALA A 112 3.68 2.31 2.10
N PRO A 113 3.17 2.01 3.31
CA PRO A 113 3.44 2.80 4.50
C PRO A 113 4.93 2.83 4.89
N SER A 114 5.33 3.77 5.75
CA SER A 114 6.70 3.88 6.23
C SER A 114 7.24 2.59 6.86
N GLY A 115 8.47 2.21 6.49
CA GLY A 115 9.11 0.98 6.92
C GLY A 115 8.58 -0.28 6.20
N TRP A 116 7.83 -0.11 5.12
CA TRP A 116 7.35 -1.17 4.24
C TRP A 116 7.56 -0.77 2.79
N LYS A 117 7.82 -1.75 1.92
CA LYS A 117 7.92 -1.59 0.47
C LYS A 117 6.90 -2.48 -0.26
N ILE A 118 6.60 -2.12 -1.50
CA ILE A 118 5.88 -2.98 -2.43
C ILE A 118 6.84 -4.10 -2.88
N PRO A 119 6.45 -5.39 -2.79
CA PRO A 119 7.29 -6.50 -3.18
C PRO A 119 7.59 -6.47 -4.68
N THR A 120 8.81 -6.83 -5.02
CA THR A 120 9.27 -7.09 -6.39
C THR A 120 8.90 -8.51 -6.82
N LYS A 121 9.09 -8.84 -8.10
CA LYS A 121 9.03 -10.24 -8.57
C LYS A 121 10.00 -11.13 -7.80
N GLU A 122 11.20 -10.63 -7.53
CA GLU A 122 12.23 -11.41 -6.84
C GLU A 122 11.85 -11.67 -5.38
N ASP A 123 11.21 -10.72 -4.69
CA ASP A 123 10.71 -10.95 -3.33
C ASP A 123 9.73 -12.15 -3.31
N PHE A 124 8.83 -12.26 -4.29
CA PHE A 124 7.93 -13.41 -4.41
C PHE A 124 8.63 -14.71 -4.84
N ASN A 125 9.68 -14.65 -5.68
CA ASN A 125 10.47 -15.83 -6.03
C ASN A 125 11.15 -16.42 -4.78
N ILE A 126 11.70 -15.56 -3.91
CA ILE A 126 12.28 -15.97 -2.61
C ILE A 126 11.22 -16.64 -1.74
N LEU A 127 10.02 -16.05 -1.66
CA LEU A 127 8.88 -16.62 -0.94
C LEU A 127 8.53 -18.02 -1.47
N GLN A 128 8.41 -18.20 -2.79
CA GLN A 128 8.15 -19.50 -3.40
C GLN A 128 9.24 -20.52 -3.04
N ALA A 129 10.51 -20.14 -3.18
CA ALA A 129 11.64 -21.01 -2.90
C ALA A 129 11.64 -21.47 -1.43
N PHE A 130 11.43 -20.54 -0.49
CA PHE A 130 11.32 -20.87 0.93
C PHE A 130 10.16 -21.82 1.25
N LEU A 131 9.03 -21.65 0.56
CA LEU A 131 7.85 -22.48 0.73
C LEU A 131 7.96 -23.86 0.04
N GLY A 132 9.09 -24.15 -0.60
CA GLY A 132 9.40 -25.44 -1.22
C GLY A 132 8.99 -25.52 -2.70
N GLY A 133 8.88 -24.38 -3.36
CA GLY A 133 8.70 -24.26 -4.81
C GLY A 133 7.32 -23.80 -5.24
N LYS A 134 7.27 -23.32 -6.49
CA LYS A 134 6.07 -22.77 -7.16
C LYS A 134 4.85 -23.67 -7.03
N ASP A 135 5.00 -24.98 -7.17
CA ASP A 135 3.89 -25.92 -7.27
C ASP A 135 3.17 -26.21 -5.94
N ILE A 136 3.79 -25.87 -4.80
CA ILE A 136 3.22 -26.10 -3.47
C ILE A 136 3.04 -24.83 -2.64
N ALA A 137 3.72 -23.73 -3.01
CA ALA A 137 3.71 -22.50 -2.24
C ALA A 137 2.29 -21.90 -2.08
N GLY A 138 1.41 -22.06 -3.08
CA GLY A 138 0.01 -21.64 -3.02
C GLY A 138 -0.73 -22.27 -1.85
N LYS A 139 -0.64 -23.58 -1.68
CA LYS A 139 -1.23 -24.30 -0.53
C LYS A 139 -0.77 -23.75 0.82
N LYS A 140 0.51 -23.38 0.93
CA LYS A 140 1.09 -22.88 2.18
C LYS A 140 0.72 -21.44 2.51
N ILE A 141 0.34 -20.63 1.52
CA ILE A 141 -0.07 -19.24 1.74
C ILE A 141 -1.59 -19.07 1.84
N LYS A 142 -2.39 -19.92 1.18
CA LYS A 142 -3.85 -19.80 1.15
C LYS A 142 -4.41 -19.94 2.56
N ALA A 143 -5.20 -18.94 2.97
CA ALA A 143 -5.97 -18.95 4.21
C ALA A 143 -6.85 -20.19 4.30
N SER A 144 -7.12 -20.64 5.53
CA SER A 144 -7.90 -21.86 5.81
C SER A 144 -9.41 -21.73 5.58
N SER A 145 -9.90 -20.56 5.17
CA SER A 145 -11.31 -20.29 4.90
C SER A 145 -11.47 -19.23 3.80
N LEU A 146 -12.72 -18.97 3.38
CA LEU A 146 -13.08 -17.97 2.36
C LEU A 146 -12.66 -18.34 0.92
N TRP A 147 -12.30 -19.60 0.68
CA TRP A 147 -12.06 -20.17 -0.65
C TRP A 147 -13.24 -21.03 -1.10
N PHE A 148 -13.56 -20.99 -2.39
CA PHE A 148 -14.64 -21.75 -3.02
C PHE A 148 -14.37 -23.26 -2.96
N ARG A 149 -15.41 -24.06 -2.68
CA ARG A 149 -15.41 -25.55 -2.69
C ARG A 149 -14.19 -26.19 -1.99
N ASN A 150 -13.82 -25.69 -0.81
CA ASN A 150 -12.67 -26.16 -0.03
C ASN A 150 -11.31 -26.00 -0.74
N GLY A 151 -11.18 -25.09 -1.70
CA GLY A 151 -9.90 -24.77 -2.35
C GLY A 151 -8.90 -24.01 -1.47
N HIS A 152 -9.11 -24.02 -0.15
CA HIS A 152 -8.25 -23.37 0.83
C HIS A 152 -6.91 -24.10 0.95
N GLY A 153 -5.95 -23.42 1.58
CA GLY A 153 -4.65 -24.00 1.92
C GLY A 153 -4.61 -24.54 3.35
N ASP A 154 -3.40 -24.90 3.77
CA ASP A 154 -3.08 -25.14 5.18
C ASP A 154 -2.61 -23.87 5.91
N ASN A 155 -2.28 -22.81 5.15
CA ASN A 155 -1.76 -21.55 5.66
C ASN A 155 -0.55 -21.70 6.60
N SER A 156 0.25 -22.75 6.42
CA SER A 156 1.42 -23.04 7.27
C SER A 156 2.47 -21.92 7.28
N SER A 157 2.44 -21.01 6.31
CA SER A 157 3.29 -19.81 6.26
C SER A 157 2.78 -18.63 7.09
N GLY A 158 1.49 -18.61 7.46
CA GLY A 158 0.84 -17.46 8.09
C GLY A 158 0.61 -16.26 7.17
N PHE A 159 0.78 -16.40 5.85
CA PHE A 159 0.57 -15.33 4.87
C PHE A 159 -0.91 -14.89 4.76
N ASN A 160 -1.86 -15.79 5.03
CA ASN A 160 -3.31 -15.53 4.97
C ASN A 160 -3.79 -15.01 3.61
N ALA A 161 -3.46 -15.70 2.51
CA ALA A 161 -4.00 -15.39 1.20
C ALA A 161 -5.49 -15.76 1.09
N ILE A 162 -6.33 -14.78 0.82
CA ILE A 162 -7.76 -14.97 0.61
C ILE A 162 -8.11 -14.70 -0.85
N GLY A 163 -9.08 -15.44 -1.38
CA GLY A 163 -9.56 -15.27 -2.76
C GLY A 163 -10.33 -13.96 -2.93
N GLY A 164 -9.65 -12.82 -2.92
CA GLY A 164 -10.26 -11.49 -3.02
C GLY A 164 -10.79 -11.14 -4.42
N GLY A 165 -10.55 -11.98 -5.42
CA GLY A 165 -10.86 -11.68 -6.81
C GLY A 165 -9.98 -10.56 -7.37
N ASN A 166 -10.28 -10.16 -8.59
CA ASN A 166 -9.59 -9.07 -9.28
C ASN A 166 -10.56 -8.29 -10.16
N ARG A 167 -10.06 -7.17 -10.70
CA ARG A 167 -10.73 -6.36 -11.71
C ARG A 167 -9.96 -6.45 -13.02
N ASP A 168 -10.62 -6.65 -14.14
CA ASP A 168 -9.94 -6.79 -15.43
C ASP A 168 -9.74 -5.42 -16.14
N PHE A 169 -9.21 -5.47 -17.35
CA PHE A 169 -8.95 -4.28 -18.16
C PHE A 169 -10.23 -3.64 -18.71
N GLU A 170 -11.32 -4.40 -18.81
CA GLU A 170 -12.64 -3.88 -19.17
C GLU A 170 -13.42 -3.39 -17.94
N GLY A 171 -12.80 -3.36 -16.75
CA GLY A 171 -13.38 -2.83 -15.52
C GLY A 171 -14.38 -3.76 -14.83
N TYR A 172 -14.52 -5.02 -15.26
CA TYR A 172 -15.36 -6.04 -14.64
C TYR A 172 -14.63 -6.74 -13.47
N PHE A 173 -15.41 -7.22 -12.50
CA PHE A 173 -14.91 -7.94 -11.34
C PHE A 173 -15.07 -9.46 -11.53
N PHE A 174 -14.05 -10.22 -11.16
CA PHE A 174 -14.05 -11.67 -11.31
C PHE A 174 -13.44 -12.40 -10.10
N TYR A 175 -13.78 -13.69 -10.02
CA TYR A 175 -13.07 -14.69 -9.22
C TYR A 175 -13.04 -14.47 -7.70
N ILE A 176 -14.01 -13.75 -7.14
CA ILE A 176 -14.22 -13.75 -5.68
C ILE A 176 -14.33 -15.17 -5.13
N GLY A 177 -13.62 -15.42 -4.04
CA GLY A 177 -13.44 -16.74 -3.42
C GLY A 177 -12.62 -17.74 -4.25
N ARG A 178 -12.19 -17.40 -5.46
CA ARG A 178 -11.55 -18.34 -6.40
C ARG A 178 -10.10 -18.01 -6.73
N VAL A 179 -9.74 -16.73 -6.74
CA VAL A 179 -8.37 -16.27 -7.05
C VAL A 179 -7.95 -15.22 -6.05
N ALA A 180 -6.71 -15.33 -5.60
CA ALA A 180 -5.98 -14.28 -4.91
C ALA A 180 -4.83 -13.83 -5.80
N SER A 181 -4.72 -12.54 -6.10
CA SER A 181 -3.66 -11.98 -6.95
C SER A 181 -3.06 -10.72 -6.35
N TRP A 182 -1.75 -10.55 -6.53
CA TRP A 182 -0.98 -9.43 -5.99
C TRP A 182 -0.05 -8.84 -7.02
N TRP A 183 -0.16 -7.53 -7.21
CA TRP A 183 0.83 -6.78 -7.98
C TRP A 183 2.21 -6.86 -7.35
N THR A 184 3.23 -6.88 -8.21
CA THR A 184 4.61 -6.55 -7.83
C THR A 184 4.95 -5.16 -8.35
N SER A 185 6.02 -4.56 -7.80
CA SER A 185 6.61 -3.33 -8.35
C SER A 185 7.47 -3.55 -9.60
N THR A 186 7.58 -4.80 -10.09
CA THR A 186 8.43 -5.15 -11.24
C THR A 186 7.64 -5.07 -12.54
N GLU A 187 8.09 -4.19 -13.44
CA GLU A 187 7.57 -4.10 -14.80
C GLU A 187 7.87 -5.38 -15.61
N TYR A 188 6.94 -5.79 -16.47
CA TYR A 188 7.14 -6.89 -17.42
C TYR A 188 7.55 -6.33 -18.79
N ASP A 189 6.73 -5.40 -19.30
CA ASP A 189 6.97 -4.65 -20.52
C ASP A 189 6.22 -3.29 -20.47
N THR A 190 6.13 -2.59 -21.60
CA THR A 190 5.44 -1.30 -21.71
C THR A 190 3.98 -1.34 -21.24
N TYR A 191 3.26 -2.44 -21.46
CA TYR A 191 1.82 -2.57 -21.19
C TYR A 191 1.50 -3.43 -19.97
N ASN A 192 2.45 -4.26 -19.54
CA ASN A 192 2.25 -5.30 -18.55
C ASN A 192 3.19 -5.17 -17.35
N ALA A 193 2.74 -5.68 -16.22
CA ALA A 193 3.55 -5.82 -15.01
C ALA A 193 3.45 -7.24 -14.46
N TRP A 194 4.47 -7.65 -13.70
CA TRP A 194 4.46 -8.92 -13.02
C TRP A 194 3.48 -8.88 -11.84
N TYR A 195 2.65 -9.91 -11.75
CA TYR A 195 1.86 -10.21 -10.57
C TYR A 195 1.98 -11.68 -10.21
N PHE A 196 1.70 -11.99 -8.95
CA PHE A 196 1.60 -13.37 -8.46
C PHE A 196 0.16 -13.70 -8.12
N TYR A 197 -0.24 -14.95 -8.31
CA TYR A 197 -1.58 -15.40 -7.99
C TYR A 197 -1.62 -16.87 -7.54
N THR A 198 -2.67 -17.22 -6.81
CA THR A 198 -3.03 -18.61 -6.51
C THR A 198 -4.54 -18.78 -6.63
N ASP A 199 -4.98 -19.99 -6.94
CA ASP A 199 -6.35 -20.29 -7.28
C ASP A 199 -6.91 -21.49 -6.47
N TYR A 200 -8.25 -21.58 -6.40
CA TYR A 200 -8.93 -22.58 -5.59
C TYR A 200 -8.69 -24.02 -6.07
N GLY A 201 -8.32 -24.21 -7.34
CA GLY A 201 -8.12 -25.52 -7.96
C GLY A 201 -6.66 -25.97 -8.01
N SER A 202 -5.73 -25.17 -7.46
CA SER A 202 -4.29 -25.41 -7.56
C SER A 202 -3.58 -25.12 -6.24
N ASP A 203 -2.55 -25.91 -5.95
CA ASP A 203 -1.65 -25.69 -4.81
C ASP A 203 -0.47 -24.76 -5.17
N ALA A 204 -0.39 -24.31 -6.43
CA ALA A 204 0.69 -23.49 -6.90
C ALA A 204 0.47 -22.00 -6.60
N LEU A 205 1.58 -21.30 -6.35
CA LEU A 205 1.68 -19.84 -6.40
C LEU A 205 2.34 -19.51 -7.74
N LYS A 206 1.63 -18.90 -8.68
CA LYS A 206 2.09 -18.68 -10.05
C LYS A 206 2.36 -17.20 -10.30
N ASP A 207 3.20 -16.90 -11.27
CA ASP A 207 3.48 -15.58 -11.81
C ASP A 207 2.96 -15.43 -13.24
N PHE A 208 2.54 -14.23 -13.61
CA PHE A 208 2.10 -13.90 -14.97
C PHE A 208 2.31 -12.41 -15.28
N GLY A 209 2.39 -12.05 -16.56
CA GLY A 209 2.41 -10.66 -17.03
C GLY A 209 0.98 -10.16 -17.28
N GLY A 210 0.47 -9.29 -16.42
CA GLY A 210 -0.89 -8.74 -16.52
C GLY A 210 -0.88 -7.28 -16.95
N GLY A 211 -1.92 -6.85 -17.68
CA GLY A 211 -2.04 -5.47 -18.13
C GLY A 211 -2.07 -4.50 -16.94
N LYS A 212 -1.27 -3.43 -17.00
CA LYS A 212 -1.10 -2.45 -15.90
C LYS A 212 -2.42 -1.80 -15.43
N MET A 213 -3.45 -1.81 -16.28
CA MET A 213 -4.79 -1.31 -15.98
C MET A 213 -5.68 -2.28 -15.19
N MET A 214 -5.29 -3.55 -15.00
CA MET A 214 -6.05 -4.49 -14.17
C MET A 214 -5.98 -4.11 -12.68
N GLY A 215 -6.99 -4.50 -11.91
CA GLY A 215 -7.07 -4.26 -10.48
C GLY A 215 -6.73 -5.51 -9.67
N MET A 216 -5.67 -5.46 -8.87
CA MET A 216 -5.25 -6.57 -8.01
C MET A 216 -4.96 -6.09 -6.60
N SER A 217 -4.92 -7.02 -5.65
CA SER A 217 -4.52 -6.69 -4.28
C SER A 217 -3.03 -6.36 -4.22
N VAL A 218 -2.58 -5.85 -3.09
CA VAL A 218 -1.16 -5.57 -2.83
C VAL A 218 -0.79 -6.16 -1.47
N ARG A 219 0.37 -6.80 -1.40
CA ARG A 219 1.03 -7.12 -0.13
C ARG A 219 2.17 -6.13 0.09
N CYS A 220 2.59 -5.97 1.33
CA CYS A 220 3.78 -5.22 1.68
C CYS A 220 4.83 -6.18 2.25
N ILE A 221 6.09 -5.84 2.08
CA ILE A 221 7.22 -6.52 2.71
C ILE A 221 8.03 -5.47 3.50
N LYS A 222 8.57 -5.83 4.65
CA LYS A 222 9.39 -4.93 5.46
C LYS A 222 10.65 -4.53 4.67
N GLU A 223 11.01 -3.25 4.78
CA GLU A 223 12.27 -2.71 4.22
C GLU A 223 13.51 -3.31 4.90
#